data_AF-A0A965QNZ8-F1
#
_entry.id   AF-A0A965QNZ8-F1
#
_cell.length_a   1.000
_cell.length_b   1.000
_cell.length_c   1.000
_cell.angle_alpha   90.00
_cell.angle_beta   90.00
_cell.angle_gamma   90.00
#
_symmetry.space_group_name_H-M   'P 1'
#
loop_
_entity.id
_entity.type
_entity.pdbx_description
1 polymer ?
#
loop_
_entity_poly.entity_id
_entity_poly.type
_entity_poly.pdbx_seq_one_letter_code
_entity_poly.pdbx_strand_id
1 'polypeptide(L)'
;AQRDKLGAPLQRVQIIKGWVESASGTPKEKVYDVACSDGLAVDPITNRCPDNGAKVNITDCSISNDVGAGELKAIWTDPEFDPTIKAFYYVRVLENPTCRWSTWDALKAGVAPRPDLHKTIQERAWSSPIWYVPESDDLDIIPL
;
A
#
# COMPACT_ATOMS: atom_id res chain seq x y z
N ALA A 1 10.57 3.68 -4.65
CA ALA A 1 9.97 4.68 -3.76
C ALA A 1 11.06 5.23 -2.86
N GLN A 2 11.12 6.55 -2.69
CA GLN A 2 12.07 7.21 -1.79
C GLN A 2 11.26 7.98 -0.75
N ARG A 3 11.69 7.92 0.52
CA ARG A 3 10.99 8.64 1.59
C ARG A 3 11.08 10.14 1.41
N ASP A 4 10.08 10.86 1.91
CA ASP A 4 10.21 12.30 2.10
C ASP A 4 11.28 12.59 3.17
N LYS A 5 12.00 13.72 3.02
CA LYS A 5 13.10 14.09 3.93
C LYS A 5 12.59 14.32 5.36
N LEU A 6 11.37 14.83 5.51
CA LEU A 6 10.71 15.14 6.77
C LEU A 6 9.63 14.10 7.15
N GLY A 7 9.37 13.14 6.25
CA GLY A 7 8.44 12.04 6.47
C GLY A 7 9.01 10.88 7.28
N ALA A 8 8.13 9.96 7.67
CA ALA A 8 8.54 8.75 8.37
C ALA A 8 9.24 7.77 7.41
N PRO A 9 10.09 6.86 7.92
CA PRO A 9 10.69 5.82 7.08
C PRO A 9 9.64 4.96 6.36
N LEU A 10 9.96 4.49 5.16
CA LEU A 10 9.06 3.60 4.40
C LEU A 10 8.96 2.25 5.08
N GLN A 11 7.74 1.72 5.20
CA GLN A 11 7.47 0.38 5.73
C GLN A 11 7.39 -0.66 4.61
N ARG A 12 6.60 -0.37 3.56
CA ARG A 12 6.38 -1.31 2.46
C ARG A 12 5.88 -0.65 1.19
N VAL A 13 6.10 -1.33 0.07
CA VAL A 13 5.51 -1.03 -1.23
C VAL A 13 4.49 -2.12 -1.55
N GLN A 14 3.35 -1.70 -2.08
CA GLN A 14 2.25 -2.58 -2.48
C GLN A 14 1.88 -2.33 -3.94
N ILE A 15 1.41 -3.37 -4.60
CA ILE A 15 0.70 -3.29 -5.88
C ILE A 15 -0.74 -3.69 -5.62
N ILE A 16 -1.66 -2.82 -6.03
CA ILE A 16 -3.08 -3.05 -5.91
C ILE A 16 -3.62 -3.40 -7.29
N LYS A 17 -4.12 -4.62 -7.44
CA LYS A 17 -4.75 -5.13 -8.66
C LYS A 17 -6.26 -5.01 -8.52
N GLY A 18 -6.93 -4.42 -9.48
CA GLY A 18 -8.38 -4.44 -9.59
C GLY A 18 -8.82 -5.01 -10.94
N TRP A 19 -9.90 -5.78 -10.94
CA TRP A 19 -10.50 -6.35 -12.15
C TRP A 19 -12.00 -6.57 -11.95
N VAL A 20 -12.69 -6.93 -13.02
CA VAL A 20 -14.10 -7.33 -12.97
C VAL A 20 -14.17 -8.81 -13.31
N GLU A 21 -14.89 -9.57 -12.49
CA GLU A 21 -15.09 -11.00 -12.72
C GLU A 21 -16.09 -11.21 -13.86
N SER A 22 -15.66 -11.85 -14.96
CA SER A 22 -16.43 -11.94 -16.20
C SER A 22 -17.80 -12.63 -16.04
N ALA A 23 -17.91 -13.61 -15.14
CA ALA A 23 -19.15 -14.36 -14.94
C ALA A 23 -20.21 -13.59 -14.15
N SER A 24 -19.80 -12.77 -13.19
CA SER A 24 -20.71 -12.09 -12.24
C SER A 24 -20.82 -10.58 -12.45
N GLY A 25 -19.88 -9.98 -13.18
CA GLY A 25 -19.72 -8.52 -13.27
C GLY A 25 -19.24 -7.88 -11.96
N THR A 26 -18.83 -8.67 -10.96
CA THR A 26 -18.45 -8.14 -9.64
C THR A 26 -17.04 -7.55 -9.68
N PRO A 27 -16.82 -6.31 -9.20
CA PRO A 27 -15.48 -5.76 -9.05
C PRO A 27 -14.71 -6.52 -7.96
N LYS A 28 -13.44 -6.81 -8.23
CA LYS A 28 -12.52 -7.45 -7.31
C LYS A 28 -11.29 -6.57 -7.13
N GLU A 29 -10.74 -6.58 -5.92
CA GLU A 29 -9.45 -5.97 -5.60
C GLU A 29 -8.58 -7.00 -4.87
N LYS A 30 -7.28 -7.00 -5.18
CA LYS A 30 -6.27 -7.76 -4.45
C LYS A 30 -5.04 -6.91 -4.19
N VAL A 31 -4.49 -7.04 -2.99
CA VAL A 31 -3.33 -6.30 -2.51
C VAL A 31 -2.14 -7.24 -2.44
N TYR A 32 -1.04 -6.86 -3.07
CA TYR A 32 0.23 -7.54 -2.99
C TYR A 32 1.24 -6.62 -2.34
N ASP A 33 1.82 -7.03 -1.22
CA ASP A 33 3.04 -6.39 -0.73
C ASP A 33 4.20 -6.91 -1.59
N VAL A 34 5.02 -6.02 -2.13
CA VAL A 34 6.07 -6.36 -3.13
C VAL A 34 7.48 -5.99 -2.67
N ALA A 35 7.58 -5.15 -1.64
CA ALA A 35 8.81 -4.91 -0.90
C ALA A 35 8.49 -4.54 0.54
N CYS A 36 9.25 -5.10 1.47
CA CYS A 36 9.18 -4.79 2.90
C CYS A 36 10.48 -4.09 3.32
N SER A 37 10.39 -3.21 4.31
CA SER A 37 11.57 -2.65 4.97
C SER A 37 12.27 -3.68 5.86
N ASP A 38 13.44 -3.31 6.38
CA ASP A 38 14.12 -4.04 7.46
C ASP A 38 14.58 -5.47 7.11
N GLY A 39 14.73 -5.76 5.80
CA GLY A 39 15.11 -7.10 5.32
C GLY A 39 14.02 -8.16 5.49
N LEU A 40 12.80 -7.75 5.82
CA LEU A 40 11.65 -8.65 5.93
C LEU A 40 11.26 -9.16 4.54
N ALA A 41 10.81 -10.41 4.49
CA ALA A 41 10.30 -11.02 3.28
C ALA A 41 8.77 -10.98 3.26
N VAL A 42 8.20 -10.84 2.07
CA VAL A 42 6.77 -11.01 1.83
C VAL A 42 6.42 -12.47 2.06
N ASP A 43 5.36 -12.73 2.82
CA ASP A 43 4.81 -14.08 2.96
C ASP A 43 4.16 -14.51 1.63
N PRO A 44 4.61 -15.60 0.99
CA PRO A 44 4.09 -16.03 -0.31
C PRO A 44 2.64 -16.52 -0.27
N ILE A 45 2.12 -16.87 0.91
CA ILE A 45 0.74 -17.34 1.07
C ILE A 45 -0.21 -16.15 1.19
N THR A 46 0.14 -15.20 2.06
CA THR A 46 -0.73 -14.03 2.33
C THR A 46 -0.46 -12.86 1.39
N ASN A 47 0.68 -12.85 0.69
CA ASN A 47 1.22 -11.71 -0.06
C ASN A 47 1.42 -10.46 0.80
N ARG A 48 1.67 -10.62 2.10
CA ARG A 48 1.83 -9.51 3.05
C ARG A 48 3.20 -9.47 3.70
N CYS A 49 3.70 -8.27 3.94
CA CYS A 49 4.85 -8.04 4.81
C CYS A 49 4.44 -8.29 6.28
N PRO A 50 5.31 -8.91 7.09
CA PRO A 50 5.13 -8.94 8.54
C PRO A 50 5.19 -7.53 9.14
N ASP A 51 4.79 -7.41 10.41
CA ASP A 51 4.99 -6.17 11.17
C ASP A 51 6.50 -5.92 11.34
N ASN A 52 6.97 -4.73 10.97
CA ASN A 52 8.35 -4.32 11.18
C ASN A 52 8.62 -3.78 12.58
N GLY A 53 7.58 -3.70 13.43
CA GLY A 53 7.72 -3.31 14.83
C GLY A 53 7.75 -1.79 15.05
N ALA A 54 7.54 -0.97 14.02
CA ALA A 54 7.54 0.48 14.15
C ALA A 54 6.48 0.96 15.16
N LYS A 55 6.88 1.82 16.10
CA LYS A 55 6.02 2.37 17.15
C LYS A 55 6.00 3.89 17.12
N VAL A 56 4.96 4.45 17.73
CA VAL A 56 4.80 5.88 18.00
C VAL A 56 4.64 6.04 19.50
N ASN A 57 5.48 6.88 20.11
CA ASN A 57 5.27 7.28 21.49
C ASN A 57 4.18 8.37 21.54
N ILE A 58 3.07 8.07 22.20
CA ILE A 58 1.93 8.99 22.26
C ILE A 58 2.19 10.19 23.20
N THR A 59 3.19 10.11 24.09
CA THR A 59 3.47 11.20 25.03
C THR A 59 4.22 12.37 24.40
N ASP A 60 5.02 12.12 23.38
CA ASP A 60 5.86 13.13 22.71
C ASP A 60 5.80 13.08 21.17
N CYS A 61 5.02 12.15 20.61
CA CYS A 61 4.90 11.89 19.19
C CYS A 61 6.19 11.51 18.46
N SER A 62 7.22 11.06 19.18
CA SER A 62 8.41 10.44 18.59
C SER A 62 8.06 9.09 17.95
N ILE A 63 8.76 8.77 16.86
CA ILE A 63 8.63 7.50 16.14
C ILE A 63 9.91 6.67 16.29
N SER A 64 9.81 5.36 16.07
CA SER A 64 10.99 4.49 15.99
C SER A 64 11.99 4.99 14.95
N ASN A 65 13.27 5.06 15.32
CA ASN A 65 14.36 5.56 14.46
C ASN A 65 15.22 4.43 13.85
N ASP A 66 15.00 3.20 14.29
CA ASP A 66 15.80 2.01 14.00
C ASP A 66 15.16 1.07 12.96
N VAL A 67 13.89 1.32 12.59
CA VAL A 67 13.15 0.51 11.63
C VAL A 67 12.55 1.35 10.50
N GLY A 68 12.35 0.71 9.36
CA GLY A 68 11.92 1.30 8.10
C GLY A 68 13.07 1.61 7.15
N ALA A 69 12.74 2.00 5.92
CA ALA A 69 13.71 2.22 4.85
C ALA A 69 13.68 3.65 4.29
N GLY A 70 14.84 4.16 3.88
CA GLY A 70 14.94 5.41 3.12
C GLY A 70 14.51 5.26 1.66
N GLU A 71 14.67 4.08 1.10
CA GLU A 71 14.31 3.75 -0.27
C GLU A 71 13.86 2.28 -0.34
N LEU A 72 12.81 2.01 -1.12
CA LEU A 72 12.36 0.66 -1.46
C LEU A 72 12.26 0.52 -2.97
N LYS A 73 12.81 -0.56 -3.51
CA LYS A 73 12.79 -0.92 -4.93
C LYS A 73 12.40 -2.38 -5.07
N ALA A 74 11.61 -2.69 -6.09
CA ALA A 74 11.19 -4.05 -6.39
C ALA A 74 10.98 -4.21 -7.90
N ILE A 75 11.20 -5.43 -8.39
CA ILE A 75 10.66 -5.92 -9.66
C ILE A 75 9.58 -6.92 -9.28
N TRP A 76 8.40 -6.79 -9.87
CA TRP A 76 7.26 -7.63 -9.54
C TRP A 76 6.53 -8.08 -10.80
N THR A 77 6.02 -9.30 -10.75
CA THR A 77 5.19 -9.91 -11.78
C THR A 77 3.95 -10.46 -11.10
N ASP A 78 2.79 -10.21 -11.71
CA ASP A 78 1.52 -10.70 -11.17
C ASP A 78 1.46 -12.23 -11.26
N PRO A 79 1.43 -12.95 -10.11
CA PRO A 79 1.41 -14.41 -10.10
C PRO A 79 0.09 -14.98 -10.60
N GLU A 80 -0.97 -14.16 -10.64
CA GLU A 80 -2.33 -14.53 -11.08
C GLU A 80 -2.71 -13.72 -12.33
N PHE A 81 -1.72 -13.37 -13.15
CA PHE A 81 -1.97 -12.68 -14.40
C PHE A 81 -2.77 -13.56 -15.35
N ASP A 82 -3.88 -13.01 -15.84
CA ASP A 82 -4.70 -13.63 -16.88
C ASP A 82 -4.79 -12.64 -18.05
N PRO A 83 -4.22 -12.96 -19.23
CA PRO A 83 -4.21 -12.08 -20.38
C PRO A 83 -5.60 -11.85 -20.98
N THR A 84 -6.60 -12.66 -20.61
CA THR A 84 -7.98 -12.52 -21.09
C THR A 84 -8.82 -11.55 -20.26
N ILE A 85 -8.31 -11.13 -19.10
CA ILE A 85 -9.06 -10.31 -18.15
C ILE A 85 -8.54 -8.87 -18.16
N LYS A 86 -9.46 -7.92 -18.37
CA LYS A 86 -9.16 -6.50 -18.18
C LYS A 86 -8.90 -6.21 -16.71
N ALA A 87 -7.75 -5.60 -16.42
CA ALA A 87 -7.33 -5.27 -15.06
C ALA A 87 -6.68 -3.89 -15.01
N PHE A 88 -6.61 -3.31 -13.81
CA PHE A 88 -5.81 -2.14 -13.53
C PHE A 88 -4.90 -2.39 -12.34
N TYR A 89 -3.77 -1.69 -12.32
CA TYR A 89 -2.77 -1.80 -11.27
C TYR A 89 -2.34 -0.41 -10.84
N TYR A 90 -2.18 -0.18 -9.55
CA TYR A 90 -1.47 1.01 -9.06
C TYR A 90 -0.55 0.64 -7.91
N VAL A 91 0.52 1.41 -7.74
CA VAL A 91 1.46 1.25 -6.63
C VAL A 91 0.96 2.05 -5.45
N ARG A 92 0.98 1.45 -4.26
CA ARG A 92 0.73 2.11 -2.98
C ARG A 92 1.93 1.93 -2.06
N VAL A 93 2.50 3.02 -1.58
CA VAL A 93 3.63 3.01 -0.63
C VAL A 93 3.12 3.41 0.74
N LEU A 94 3.56 2.70 1.77
CA LEU A 94 3.19 2.94 3.16
C LEU A 94 4.43 3.33 3.97
N GLU A 95 4.31 4.40 4.75
CA GLU A 95 5.30 4.80 5.75
C GLU A 95 5.08 4.07 7.07
N ASN A 96 6.05 4.14 7.97
CA ASN A 96 5.83 3.80 9.38
C ASN A 96 4.78 4.74 10.00
N PRO A 97 4.02 4.28 11.01
CA PRO A 97 2.98 5.09 11.62
C PRO A 97 3.56 6.34 12.29
N THR A 98 2.78 7.42 12.30
CA THR A 98 3.09 8.69 12.96
C THR A 98 1.92 9.12 13.84
N CYS A 99 2.13 10.13 14.69
CA CYS A 99 1.01 10.76 15.39
C CYS A 99 0.06 11.43 14.40
N ARG A 100 -1.24 11.24 14.62
CA ARG A 100 -2.26 12.03 13.93
C ARG A 100 -2.18 13.49 14.38
N TRP A 101 -2.54 14.43 13.51
CA TRP A 101 -2.56 15.86 13.84
C TRP A 101 -3.34 16.20 15.13
N SER A 102 -4.44 15.48 15.40
CA SER A 102 -5.23 15.67 16.62
C SER A 102 -4.49 15.27 17.90
N THR A 103 -3.56 14.32 17.81
CA THR A 103 -2.70 13.94 18.94
C THR A 103 -1.65 15.02 19.17
N TRP A 104 -1.06 15.55 18.10
CA TRP A 104 -0.16 16.70 18.18
C TRP A 104 -0.82 17.92 18.84
N ASP A 105 -2.06 18.23 18.44
CA ASP A 105 -2.81 19.35 18.99
C ASP A 105 -3.13 19.18 20.48
N ALA A 106 -3.57 17.97 20.88
CA ALA A 106 -3.84 17.64 22.28
C ALA A 106 -2.58 17.77 23.16
N LEU A 107 -1.44 17.24 22.70
CA LEU A 107 -0.16 17.37 23.41
C LEU A 107 0.25 18.83 23.57
N LYS A 108 0.12 19.63 22.50
CA LYS A 108 0.45 21.07 22.54
C LYS A 108 -0.46 21.84 23.50
N ALA A 109 -1.74 21.47 23.60
CA ALA A 109 -2.69 22.05 24.53
C ALA A 109 -2.56 21.50 25.97
N GLY A 110 -1.70 20.50 26.21
CA GLY A 110 -1.52 19.88 27.52
C GLY A 110 -2.72 19.05 27.99
N VAL A 111 -3.55 18.57 27.05
CA VAL A 111 -4.74 17.76 27.33
C VAL A 111 -4.58 16.34 26.78
N ALA A 112 -5.36 15.40 27.33
CA ALA A 112 -5.36 14.03 26.81
C ALA A 112 -5.96 13.97 25.40
N PRO A 113 -5.38 13.17 24.46
CA PRO A 113 -6.00 12.91 23.18
C PRO A 113 -7.39 12.32 23.35
N ARG A 114 -8.32 12.74 22.48
CA ARG A 114 -9.70 12.28 22.50
C ARG A 114 -9.79 10.75 22.36
N PRO A 115 -10.62 10.07 23.18
CA PRO A 115 -10.68 8.60 23.17
C PRO A 115 -11.43 8.03 21.96
N ASP A 116 -12.29 8.80 21.30
CA ASP A 116 -13.05 8.42 20.10
C ASP A 116 -12.23 8.50 18.80
N LEU A 117 -11.01 9.06 18.86
CA LEU A 117 -10.13 9.21 17.69
C LEU A 117 -8.91 8.31 17.77
N HIS A 118 -8.49 7.79 16.61
CA HIS A 118 -7.19 7.13 16.50
C HIS A 118 -6.07 8.12 16.81
N LYS A 119 -5.12 7.67 17.65
CA LYS A 119 -3.98 8.48 18.09
C LYS A 119 -2.88 8.58 17.04
N THR A 120 -2.82 7.61 16.13
CA THR A 120 -1.82 7.49 15.08
C THR A 120 -2.48 7.40 13.71
N ILE A 121 -1.69 7.65 12.67
CA ILE A 121 -2.04 7.43 11.28
C ILE A 121 -0.88 6.76 10.56
N GLN A 122 -1.16 6.12 9.44
CA GLN A 122 -0.15 5.64 8.51
C GLN A 122 -0.32 6.37 7.18
N GLU A 123 0.68 7.17 6.83
CA GLU A 123 0.69 7.92 5.58
C GLU A 123 0.87 6.99 4.37
N ARG A 124 0.29 7.41 3.24
CA ARG A 124 0.22 6.59 2.03
C ARG A 124 0.44 7.44 0.79
N ALA A 125 1.32 6.98 -0.10
CA ALA A 125 1.47 7.54 -1.45
C ALA A 125 0.94 6.55 -2.49
N TRP A 126 0.27 7.05 -3.53
CA TRP A 126 -0.40 6.25 -4.54
C TRP A 126 0.04 6.73 -5.92
N SER A 127 0.37 5.81 -6.83
CA SER A 127 0.64 6.14 -8.22
C SER A 127 -0.66 6.28 -9.02
N SER A 128 -0.58 6.89 -10.20
CA SER A 128 -1.62 6.73 -11.21
C SER A 128 -1.77 5.24 -11.58
N PRO A 129 -2.99 4.78 -11.92
CA PRO A 129 -3.20 3.42 -12.34
C PRO A 129 -2.71 3.20 -13.78
N ILE A 130 -2.16 2.01 -14.02
CA ILE A 130 -1.93 1.45 -15.35
C ILE A 130 -3.05 0.46 -15.67
N TRP A 131 -3.50 0.45 -16.92
CA TRP A 131 -4.59 -0.40 -17.38
C TRP A 131 -4.04 -1.47 -18.31
N TYR A 132 -4.43 -2.72 -18.06
CA TYR A 132 -4.24 -3.82 -19.00
C TYR A 132 -5.56 -4.06 -19.73
N VAL A 133 -5.50 -4.03 -21.06
CA VAL A 133 -6.61 -4.34 -21.94
C VAL A 133 -6.20 -5.56 -22.76
N PRO A 134 -6.94 -6.68 -22.68
CA PRO A 134 -6.71 -7.86 -23.51
C PRO A 134 -6.72 -7.51 -25.00
N GLU A 135 -5.93 -8.21 -25.80
CA GLU A 135 -6.06 -8.14 -27.25
C GLU A 135 -7.46 -8.63 -27.64
N SER A 136 -8.12 -7.92 -28.56
CA SER A 136 -9.38 -8.39 -29.13
C SER A 136 -9.12 -9.65 -29.93
N ASP A 137 -9.89 -10.72 -29.69
CA ASP A 137 -9.98 -11.82 -30.65
C ASP A 137 -10.41 -11.22 -32.00
N ASP A 138 -9.57 -11.39 -33.03
CA ASP A 138 -9.92 -11.13 -34.42
C ASP A 138 -10.99 -12.15 -34.83
N LEU A 139 -12.23 -11.93 -34.39
CA LEU A 139 -13.37 -12.63 -34.93
C LEU A 139 -13.66 -12.04 -36.31
N ASP A 140 -13.17 -12.72 -37.35
CA ASP A 140 -13.61 -12.53 -38.73
C ASP A 140 -15.12 -12.82 -38.80
N ILE A 141 -15.94 -11.80 -38.56
CA ILE A 141 -17.38 -11.86 -38.81
C ILE A 141 -17.54 -11.86 -40.32
N ILE A 142 -17.59 -13.05 -40.92
CA ILE A 142 -17.98 -13.21 -42.32
C ILE A 142 -19.47 -12.82 -42.41
N PRO A 143 -19.83 -11.71 -43.08
CA PRO A 143 -21.23 -11.40 -43.31
C PRO A 143 -21.84 -12.48 -44.22
N LEU A 144 -22.99 -13.01 -43.81
CA LEU A 144 -23.83 -13.90 -44.62
C LEU A 144 -24.35 -13.20 -45.88
#